data_AF-A0A7C0YZC6-F1
#
_entry.id   AF-A0A7C0YZC6-F1
#
_cell.length_a   1.000
_cell.length_b   1.000
_cell.length_c   1.000
_cell.angle_alpha   90.00
_cell.angle_beta   90.00
_cell.angle_gamma   90.00
#
_symmetry.space_group_name_H-M   'P 1'
#
loop_
_entity.id
_entity.type
_entity.pdbx_description
1 polymer ?
#
loop_
_entity_poly.entity_id
_entity_poly.type
_entity_poly.pdbx_seq_one_letter_code
_entity_poly.pdbx_strand_id
1 'polypeptide(L)'
;MKGQISYVIKPFALVMMVIVLLALYGFLNMSEADLKRIERNNELMNTATATLLLLANSEDCLAYQVKETSSSYANIIDVQKLNEFAQKYKDIEPECARSYEFGFRVKINDIENSSGWEFGASNFSTGKAYRNSVEYWMPVAIRYSKKVVKPGKITIYIVDGELEKIAGFLDLSCKLGMLGQKNATTTKISLSYPLTYFNNTLCIESNPKKCRKVLCKLDFKDIKSKGVYRITTSFKYPNKLMVRT
;
A
#
# COMPACT_ATOMS: atom_id res chain seq x y z
N MET A 1 45.57 30.99 -37.37
CA MET A 1 44.37 31.08 -36.51
C MET A 1 44.13 29.89 -35.56
N LYS A 2 45.13 29.04 -35.24
CA LYS A 2 44.96 27.95 -34.25
C LYS A 2 45.33 28.33 -32.80
N GLY A 3 46.08 29.42 -32.60
CA GLY A 3 46.54 29.86 -31.27
C GLY A 3 45.54 30.70 -30.47
N GLN A 4 44.69 31.50 -31.13
CA GLN A 4 43.72 32.38 -30.44
C GLN A 4 42.53 31.60 -29.85
N ILE A 5 42.12 30.51 -30.49
CA ILE A 5 41.08 29.62 -29.99
C ILE A 5 41.51 28.96 -28.66
N SER A 6 42.79 28.62 -28.50
CA SER A 6 43.34 28.00 -27.29
C SER A 6 43.31 28.91 -26.06
N TYR A 7 43.48 30.23 -26.24
CA TYR A 7 43.47 31.19 -25.13
C TYR A 7 42.07 31.49 -24.60
N VAL A 8 41.03 31.37 -25.44
CA VAL A 8 39.64 31.57 -25.03
C VAL A 8 39.05 30.28 -24.42
N ILE A 9 39.39 29.11 -24.95
CA ILE A 9 38.81 27.84 -24.47
C ILE A 9 39.24 27.49 -23.04
N LYS A 10 40.49 27.79 -22.66
CA LYS A 10 41.02 27.43 -21.33
C LYS A 10 40.26 28.03 -20.14
N PRO A 11 39.96 29.35 -20.08
CA PRO A 11 39.17 29.91 -18.99
C PRO A 11 37.73 29.39 -18.98
N PHE A 12 37.11 29.18 -20.15
CA PHE A 12 35.79 28.56 -20.23
C PHE A 12 35.78 27.11 -19.72
N ALA A 13 36.80 26.31 -20.06
CA ALA A 13 36.94 24.94 -19.58
C ALA A 13 37.11 24.89 -18.06
N LEU A 14 37.85 25.84 -17.47
CA LEU A 14 38.03 25.93 -16.01
C LEU A 14 36.71 26.28 -15.31
N VAL A 15 35.97 27.26 -15.82
CA VAL A 15 34.65 27.63 -15.28
C VAL A 15 33.68 26.45 -15.38
N MET A 16 33.64 25.75 -16.51
CA MET A 16 32.82 24.55 -16.69
C MET A 16 33.22 23.43 -15.72
N MET A 17 34.52 23.23 -15.49
CA MET A 17 35.02 22.24 -14.54
C MET A 17 34.58 22.57 -13.10
N VAL A 18 34.62 23.84 -12.70
CA VAL A 18 34.13 24.28 -11.39
C VAL A 18 32.62 24.07 -11.26
N ILE A 19 31.84 24.38 -12.30
CA ILE A 19 30.39 24.12 -12.32
C ILE A 19 30.09 22.62 -12.18
N VAL A 20 30.82 21.76 -12.91
CA VAL A 20 30.67 20.30 -12.82
C VAL A 20 31.04 19.80 -11.43
N LEU A 21 32.12 20.30 -10.82
CA LEU A 21 32.52 19.94 -9.46
C LEU A 21 31.49 20.37 -8.42
N LEU A 22 30.89 21.56 -8.57
CA LEU A 22 29.80 22.02 -7.69
C LEU A 22 28.54 21.16 -7.86
N ALA A 23 28.20 20.77 -9.09
CA ALA A 23 27.09 19.86 -9.36
C ALA A 23 27.33 18.47 -8.74
N LEU A 24 28.53 17.91 -8.88
CA LEU A 24 28.91 16.64 -8.25
C LEU A 24 28.89 16.74 -6.72
N TYR A 25 29.38 17.84 -6.15
CA TYR A 25 29.31 18.08 -4.70
C TYR A 25 27.85 18.16 -4.21
N GLY A 26 26.98 18.86 -4.95
CA GLY A 26 25.55 18.90 -4.65
C GLY A 26 24.89 17.53 -4.72
N PHE A 27 25.25 16.70 -5.70
CA PHE A 27 24.72 15.35 -5.86
C PHE A 27 25.20 14.39 -4.74
N LEU A 28 26.47 14.48 -4.35
CA LEU A 28 27.03 13.70 -3.25
C LEU A 28 26.47 14.11 -1.88
N ASN A 29 26.09 15.38 -1.73
CA ASN A 29 25.43 15.88 -0.53
C ASN A 29 23.91 15.68 -0.53
N MET A 30 23.35 14.97 -1.52
CA MET A 30 21.96 14.54 -1.42
C MET A 30 21.80 13.74 -0.13
N SER A 31 20.94 14.21 0.77
CA SER A 31 20.94 13.69 2.13
C SER A 31 20.47 12.23 2.14
N GLU A 32 21.00 11.43 3.07
CA GLU A 32 20.54 10.04 3.28
C GLU A 32 19.02 9.97 3.52
N ALA A 33 18.45 11.03 4.09
CA ALA A 33 17.01 11.18 4.29
C ALA A 33 16.25 11.32 2.96
N ASP A 34 16.78 12.07 1.98
CA ASP A 34 16.17 12.21 0.65
C ASP A 34 16.22 10.90 -0.13
N LEU A 35 17.36 10.18 -0.07
CA LEU A 35 17.49 8.85 -0.67
C LEU A 35 16.46 7.86 -0.10
N LYS A 36 16.35 7.79 1.23
CA LYS A 36 15.35 6.94 1.90
C LYS A 36 13.92 7.31 1.52
N ARG A 37 13.64 8.60 1.34
CA ARG A 37 12.31 9.06 0.90
C ARG A 37 12.01 8.62 -0.53
N ILE A 38 12.98 8.72 -1.43
CA ILE A 38 12.84 8.27 -2.83
C ILE A 38 12.61 6.75 -2.87
N GLU A 39 13.40 5.99 -2.12
CA GLU A 39 13.26 4.52 -2.01
C GLU A 39 11.86 4.14 -1.53
N ARG A 40 11.37 4.75 -0.45
CA ARG A 40 10.02 4.48 0.08
C ARG A 40 8.90 4.88 -0.89
N ASN A 41 9.06 5.97 -1.62
CA ASN A 41 8.11 6.35 -2.67
C ASN A 41 8.06 5.29 -3.78
N ASN A 42 9.23 4.80 -4.21
CA ASN A 42 9.32 3.76 -5.23
C ASN A 42 8.70 2.43 -4.75
N GLU A 43 8.93 2.05 -3.50
CA GLU A 43 8.28 0.87 -2.89
C GLU A 43 6.76 0.99 -2.88
N LEU A 44 6.22 2.16 -2.52
CA LEU A 44 4.78 2.43 -2.54
C LEU A 44 4.22 2.34 -3.97
N MET A 45 4.89 2.93 -4.96
CA MET A 45 4.48 2.87 -6.36
C MET A 45 4.51 1.44 -6.91
N ASN A 46 5.58 0.69 -6.60
CA ASN A 46 5.71 -0.71 -6.99
C ASN A 46 4.61 -1.56 -6.36
N THR A 47 4.31 -1.33 -5.07
CA THR A 47 3.25 -2.05 -4.37
C THR A 47 1.87 -1.71 -4.93
N ALA A 48 1.59 -0.43 -5.22
CA ALA A 48 0.33 -0.01 -5.85
C ALA A 48 0.13 -0.70 -7.21
N THR A 49 1.18 -0.70 -8.04
CA THR A 49 1.15 -1.33 -9.37
C THR A 49 0.95 -2.84 -9.26
N ALA A 50 1.72 -3.53 -8.40
CA ALA A 50 1.59 -4.96 -8.18
C ALA A 50 0.20 -5.33 -7.64
N THR A 51 -0.34 -4.55 -6.71
CA THR A 51 -1.68 -4.77 -6.13
C THR A 51 -2.76 -4.60 -7.19
N LEU A 52 -2.68 -3.56 -8.02
CA LEU A 52 -3.62 -3.35 -9.12
C LEU A 52 -3.59 -4.49 -10.12
N LEU A 53 -2.40 -4.89 -10.57
CA LEU A 53 -2.24 -6.00 -11.50
C LEU A 53 -2.79 -7.31 -10.93
N LEU A 54 -2.52 -7.59 -9.65
CA LEU A 54 -3.03 -8.77 -8.98
C LEU A 54 -4.56 -8.76 -8.88
N LEU A 55 -5.14 -7.60 -8.53
CA LEU A 55 -6.59 -7.44 -8.46
C LEU A 55 -7.26 -7.72 -9.80
N ALA A 56 -6.72 -7.20 -10.91
CA ALA A 56 -7.32 -7.32 -12.23
C ALA A 56 -7.03 -8.65 -12.93
N ASN A 57 -5.96 -9.36 -12.57
CA ASN A 57 -5.52 -10.57 -13.27
C ASN A 57 -5.59 -11.86 -12.45
N SER A 58 -5.94 -11.82 -11.17
CA SER A 58 -6.15 -13.03 -10.37
C SER A 58 -7.63 -13.42 -10.31
N GLU A 59 -7.92 -14.71 -10.55
CA GLU A 59 -9.25 -15.31 -10.36
C GLU A 59 -9.72 -15.19 -8.90
N ASP A 60 -8.81 -15.35 -7.95
CA ASP A 60 -9.10 -15.18 -6.51
C ASP A 60 -9.47 -13.73 -6.16
N CYS A 61 -9.08 -12.79 -7.03
CA CYS A 61 -9.44 -11.38 -6.95
C CYS A 61 -10.61 -11.05 -7.90
N LEU A 62 -10.47 -10.07 -8.80
CA LEU A 62 -11.56 -9.55 -9.65
C LEU A 62 -11.55 -10.12 -11.08
N ALA A 63 -10.49 -10.82 -11.48
CA ALA A 63 -10.38 -11.28 -12.86
C ALA A 63 -11.52 -12.23 -13.23
N TYR A 64 -12.05 -12.06 -14.44
CA TYR A 64 -13.00 -12.96 -15.06
C TYR A 64 -12.29 -13.81 -16.12
N GLN A 65 -12.36 -15.14 -15.99
CA GLN A 65 -11.89 -16.04 -17.03
C GLN A 65 -12.96 -16.31 -18.08
N VAL A 66 -12.65 -15.95 -19.32
CA VAL A 66 -13.45 -16.36 -20.48
C VAL A 66 -12.95 -17.75 -20.90
N LYS A 67 -13.77 -18.79 -20.70
CA LYS A 67 -13.43 -20.19 -21.01
C LYS A 67 -13.04 -20.45 -22.48
N GLU A 68 -13.36 -19.53 -23.39
CA GLU A 68 -13.15 -19.66 -24.83
C GLU A 68 -11.79 -19.11 -25.30
N THR A 69 -11.09 -18.33 -24.48
CA THR A 69 -9.75 -17.78 -24.79
C THR A 69 -8.79 -18.11 -23.66
N SER A 70 -8.16 -19.28 -23.72
CA SER A 70 -7.34 -19.89 -22.67
C SER A 70 -6.02 -19.17 -22.33
N SER A 71 -5.82 -17.90 -22.71
CA SER A 71 -4.47 -17.31 -22.66
C SER A 71 -4.36 -15.81 -22.38
N SER A 72 -5.44 -15.07 -22.14
CA SER A 72 -5.31 -13.66 -21.75
C SER A 72 -6.31 -13.29 -20.67
N TYR A 73 -5.78 -13.05 -19.47
CA TYR A 73 -6.39 -12.12 -18.53
C TYR A 73 -6.40 -10.73 -19.18
N ALA A 74 -7.32 -10.51 -20.13
CA ALA A 74 -7.72 -9.15 -20.43
C ALA A 74 -8.35 -8.66 -19.14
N ASN A 75 -7.95 -7.50 -18.62
CA ASN A 75 -8.41 -6.86 -17.38
C ASN A 75 -9.95 -6.64 -17.36
N ILE A 76 -10.72 -7.72 -17.44
CA ILE A 76 -12.15 -7.82 -17.59
C ILE A 76 -12.67 -8.24 -16.24
N ILE A 77 -13.51 -7.39 -15.67
CA ILE A 77 -14.10 -7.56 -14.35
C ILE A 77 -15.60 -7.73 -14.56
N ASP A 78 -16.16 -8.83 -14.05
CA ASP A 78 -17.61 -9.04 -14.07
C ASP A 78 -18.30 -8.18 -13.01
N VAL A 79 -19.38 -7.50 -13.39
CA VAL A 79 -20.09 -6.56 -12.50
C VAL A 79 -20.71 -7.26 -11.29
N GLN A 80 -21.19 -8.50 -11.43
CA GLN A 80 -21.79 -9.25 -10.32
C GLN A 80 -20.72 -9.59 -9.29
N LYS A 81 -19.59 -10.13 -9.77
CA LYS A 81 -18.41 -10.39 -8.94
C LYS A 81 -17.93 -9.12 -8.24
N LEU A 82 -17.88 -7.99 -8.95
CA LEU A 82 -17.48 -6.70 -8.40
C LEU A 82 -18.43 -6.21 -7.29
N ASN A 83 -19.75 -6.35 -7.47
CA ASN A 83 -20.74 -6.01 -6.45
C ASN A 83 -20.52 -6.82 -5.16
N GLU A 84 -20.36 -8.13 -5.28
CA GLU A 84 -20.10 -9.03 -4.14
C GLU A 84 -18.77 -8.71 -3.47
N PHE A 85 -17.73 -8.48 -4.26
CA PHE A 85 -16.39 -8.16 -3.78
C PHE A 85 -16.38 -6.84 -3.01
N ALA A 86 -17.04 -5.80 -3.54
CA ALA A 86 -17.16 -4.51 -2.90
C ALA A 86 -17.92 -4.58 -1.57
N GLN A 87 -18.99 -5.38 -1.50
CA GLN A 87 -19.73 -5.63 -0.27
C GLN A 87 -18.86 -6.37 0.77
N LYS A 88 -18.19 -7.45 0.35
CA LYS A 88 -17.37 -8.29 1.24
C LYS A 88 -16.17 -7.55 1.82
N TYR A 89 -15.51 -6.72 1.02
CA TYR A 89 -14.27 -6.04 1.36
C TYR A 89 -14.45 -4.54 1.59
N LYS A 90 -15.66 -4.09 1.92
CA LYS A 90 -16.00 -2.67 2.13
C LYS A 90 -15.06 -1.97 3.13
N ASP A 91 -14.72 -2.65 4.22
CA ASP A 91 -13.94 -2.10 5.34
C ASP A 91 -12.67 -2.90 5.65
N ILE A 92 -12.27 -3.80 4.76
CA ILE A 92 -11.10 -4.66 4.95
C ILE A 92 -10.45 -5.03 3.61
N GLU A 93 -9.12 -5.05 3.56
CA GLU A 93 -8.40 -5.42 2.35
C GLU A 93 -8.62 -6.88 1.93
N PRO A 94 -8.77 -7.15 0.63
CA PRO A 94 -8.98 -8.51 0.14
C PRO A 94 -7.78 -9.40 0.41
N GLU A 95 -8.03 -10.64 0.84
CA GLU A 95 -6.96 -11.60 1.16
C GLU A 95 -6.02 -11.83 -0.02
N CYS A 96 -6.57 -11.85 -1.23
CA CYS A 96 -5.82 -12.12 -2.46
C CYS A 96 -4.80 -11.03 -2.80
N ALA A 97 -4.95 -9.81 -2.27
CA ALA A 97 -4.08 -8.67 -2.61
C ALA A 97 -3.68 -7.82 -1.38
N ARG A 98 -3.78 -8.39 -0.18
CA ARG A 98 -3.47 -7.68 1.07
C ARG A 98 -1.99 -7.31 1.13
N SER A 99 -1.71 -6.06 1.47
CA SER A 99 -0.37 -5.62 1.84
C SER A 99 -0.20 -5.71 3.35
N TYR A 100 0.94 -6.23 3.80
CA TYR A 100 1.28 -6.34 5.21
C TYR A 100 2.19 -5.21 5.70
N GLU A 101 2.59 -4.30 4.81
CA GLU A 101 3.40 -3.13 5.13
C GLU A 101 2.64 -1.82 4.94
N PHE A 102 1.76 -1.78 3.94
CA PHE A 102 0.98 -0.59 3.56
C PHE A 102 -0.51 -0.87 3.67
N GLY A 103 -1.30 0.19 3.73
CA GLY A 103 -2.75 0.10 3.62
C GLY A 103 -3.25 0.63 2.30
N PHE A 104 -4.30 0.04 1.73
CA PHE A 104 -4.87 0.56 0.51
C PHE A 104 -6.40 0.51 0.45
N ARG A 105 -6.93 1.35 -0.43
CA ARG A 105 -8.33 1.39 -0.81
C ARG A 105 -8.42 1.50 -2.33
N VAL A 106 -9.37 0.80 -2.90
CA VAL A 106 -9.61 0.76 -4.33
C VAL A 106 -10.97 1.34 -4.63
N LYS A 107 -11.03 2.16 -5.68
CA LYS A 107 -12.25 2.65 -6.29
C LYS A 107 -12.30 2.22 -7.75
N ILE A 108 -13.40 1.62 -8.18
CA ILE A 108 -13.64 1.26 -9.58
C ILE A 108 -14.85 2.04 -10.05
N ASN A 109 -14.74 2.77 -11.15
CA ASN A 109 -15.87 3.43 -11.78
C ASN A 109 -15.94 3.06 -13.26
N ASP A 110 -17.16 2.96 -13.77
CA ASP A 110 -17.41 3.04 -15.20
C ASP A 110 -17.12 4.48 -15.66
N ILE A 111 -16.50 4.66 -16.83
CA ILE A 111 -16.20 6.02 -17.34
C ILE A 111 -17.50 6.80 -17.60
N GLU A 112 -18.59 6.12 -17.95
CA GLU A 112 -19.87 6.75 -18.26
C GLU A 112 -20.78 6.96 -17.05
N ASN A 113 -20.50 6.32 -15.91
CA ASN A 113 -21.34 6.37 -14.72
C ASN A 113 -20.53 6.75 -13.48
N SER A 114 -20.96 7.81 -12.78
CA SER A 114 -20.28 8.34 -11.60
C SER A 114 -20.44 7.47 -10.35
N SER A 115 -21.43 6.57 -10.31
CA SER A 115 -21.55 5.58 -9.24
C SER A 115 -20.57 4.44 -9.47
N GLY A 116 -19.62 4.26 -8.55
CA GLY A 116 -18.65 3.17 -8.61
C GLY A 116 -18.60 2.33 -7.35
N TRP A 117 -17.68 1.38 -7.36
CA TRP A 117 -17.43 0.41 -6.30
C TRP A 117 -16.20 0.81 -5.51
N GLU A 118 -16.25 0.63 -4.19
CA GLU A 118 -15.13 0.93 -3.30
C GLU A 118 -14.92 -0.23 -2.32
N PHE A 119 -13.67 -0.61 -2.12
CA PHE A 119 -13.27 -1.65 -1.16
C PHE A 119 -11.85 -1.45 -0.67
N GLY A 120 -11.47 -2.14 0.40
CA GLY A 120 -10.17 -2.05 1.03
C GLY A 120 -10.25 -1.49 2.45
N ALA A 121 -9.15 -0.91 2.94
CA ALA A 121 -9.10 -0.36 4.29
C ALA A 121 -10.09 0.80 4.48
N SER A 122 -10.82 0.77 5.60
CA SER A 122 -11.87 1.73 5.96
C SER A 122 -11.34 3.10 6.41
N ASN A 123 -10.14 3.17 6.96
CA ASN A 123 -9.48 4.42 7.35
C ASN A 123 -7.96 4.24 7.29
N PHE A 124 -7.26 5.36 7.35
CA PHE A 124 -5.81 5.41 7.30
C PHE A 124 -5.21 6.24 8.43
N SER A 125 -3.90 6.09 8.64
CA SER A 125 -3.13 7.02 9.47
C SER A 125 -3.30 8.47 9.03
N THR A 126 -3.29 9.40 9.98
CA THR A 126 -3.36 10.86 9.75
C THR A 126 -2.38 11.59 10.67
N GLY A 127 -2.13 12.88 10.39
CA GLY A 127 -1.24 13.70 11.23
C GLY A 127 0.18 13.14 11.28
N LYS A 128 0.77 13.03 12.48
CA LYS A 128 2.15 12.53 12.66
C LYS A 128 2.32 11.02 12.37
N ALA A 129 1.23 10.25 12.38
CA ALA A 129 1.26 8.83 12.08
C ALA A 129 1.23 8.56 10.57
N TYR A 130 0.78 9.54 9.77
CA TYR A 130 0.83 9.49 8.32
C TYR A 130 2.24 9.85 7.85
N ARG A 131 2.77 9.09 6.90
CA ARG A 131 4.08 9.35 6.30
C ARG A 131 3.95 9.74 4.85
N ASN A 132 3.28 8.89 4.08
CA ASN A 132 3.17 9.10 2.65
C ASN A 132 1.96 8.37 2.06
N SER A 133 1.56 8.78 0.86
CA SER A 133 0.58 8.05 0.06
C SER A 133 0.82 8.26 -1.42
N VAL A 134 0.30 7.33 -2.21
CA VAL A 134 0.30 7.41 -3.67
C VAL A 134 -1.09 7.03 -4.15
N GLU A 135 -1.56 7.75 -5.16
CA GLU A 135 -2.73 7.34 -5.93
C GLU A 135 -2.28 6.91 -7.32
N TYR A 136 -2.72 5.73 -7.75
CA TYR A 136 -2.43 5.21 -9.09
C TYR A 136 -3.71 4.67 -9.71
N TRP A 137 -3.76 4.62 -11.03
CA TRP A 137 -4.91 4.09 -11.74
C TRP A 137 -4.49 3.32 -12.99
N MET A 138 -5.34 2.41 -13.42
CA MET A 138 -5.21 1.73 -14.70
C MET A 138 -6.59 1.52 -15.35
N PRO A 139 -6.66 1.39 -16.68
CA PRO A 139 -7.91 1.07 -17.35
C PRO A 139 -8.30 -0.39 -17.12
N VAL A 140 -9.60 -0.64 -17.01
CA VAL A 140 -10.21 -1.98 -16.92
C VAL A 140 -11.42 -2.05 -17.85
N ALA A 141 -11.84 -3.25 -18.19
CA ALA A 141 -13.09 -3.50 -18.90
C ALA A 141 -14.12 -4.07 -17.92
N ILE A 142 -15.27 -3.42 -17.78
CA ILE A 142 -16.34 -3.86 -16.89
C ILE A 142 -17.40 -4.57 -17.72
N ARG A 143 -17.56 -5.86 -17.48
CA ARG A 143 -18.54 -6.70 -18.15
C ARG A 143 -19.85 -6.69 -17.37
N TYR A 144 -20.89 -6.12 -17.98
CA TYR A 144 -22.25 -6.11 -17.42
C TYR A 144 -23.08 -7.30 -17.89
N SER A 145 -22.81 -7.81 -19.09
CA SER A 145 -23.47 -8.99 -19.65
C SER A 145 -22.62 -9.61 -20.75
N LYS A 146 -23.09 -10.70 -21.37
CA LYS A 146 -22.39 -11.34 -22.52
C LYS A 146 -22.12 -10.38 -23.69
N LYS A 147 -22.95 -9.35 -23.87
CA LYS A 147 -22.86 -8.41 -25.01
C LYS A 147 -22.45 -7.00 -24.62
N VAL A 148 -22.38 -6.70 -23.33
CA VAL A 148 -22.15 -5.34 -22.82
C VAL A 148 -20.88 -5.35 -21.98
N VAL A 149 -19.85 -4.74 -22.52
CA VAL A 149 -18.58 -4.46 -21.85
C VAL A 149 -18.31 -2.98 -22.01
N LYS A 150 -18.03 -2.30 -20.90
CA LYS A 150 -17.75 -0.86 -20.88
C LYS A 150 -16.35 -0.58 -20.36
N PRO A 151 -15.69 0.49 -20.81
CA PRO A 151 -14.41 0.88 -20.24
C PRO A 151 -14.63 1.44 -18.84
N GLY A 152 -13.74 1.06 -17.93
CA GLY A 152 -13.73 1.51 -16.54
C GLY A 152 -12.33 1.93 -16.12
N LYS A 153 -12.28 2.56 -14.94
CA LYS A 153 -11.06 2.99 -14.28
C LYS A 153 -11.00 2.35 -12.90
N ILE A 154 -9.94 1.60 -12.63
CA ILE A 154 -9.59 1.17 -11.27
C ILE A 154 -8.52 2.12 -10.73
N THR A 155 -8.79 2.71 -9.57
CA THR A 155 -7.90 3.61 -8.86
C THR A 155 -7.58 2.98 -7.51
N ILE A 156 -6.30 2.91 -7.17
CA ILE A 156 -5.82 2.52 -5.85
C ILE A 156 -5.24 3.74 -5.15
N TYR A 157 -5.64 3.93 -3.91
CA TYR A 157 -5.01 4.84 -2.97
C TYR A 157 -4.28 3.99 -1.94
N ILE A 158 -2.94 4.09 -1.90
CA ILE A 158 -2.08 3.34 -0.97
C ILE A 158 -1.41 4.31 0.01
N VAL A 159 -1.31 3.90 1.27
CA VAL A 159 -0.82 4.72 2.38
C VAL A 159 0.27 3.98 3.15
N ASP A 160 1.36 4.70 3.41
CA ASP A 160 2.35 4.36 4.43
C ASP A 160 2.08 5.19 5.69
N GLY A 161 1.84 4.48 6.79
CA GLY A 161 1.61 5.08 8.09
C GLY A 161 1.77 4.06 9.22
N GLU A 162 1.78 4.59 10.44
CA GLU A 162 1.98 3.77 11.63
C GLU A 162 0.85 2.74 11.83
N LEU A 163 -0.41 3.11 11.54
CA LEU A 163 -1.58 2.22 11.63
C LEU A 163 -1.49 1.07 10.62
N GLU A 164 -1.12 1.40 9.38
CA GLU A 164 -0.99 0.43 8.29
C GLU A 164 0.09 -0.58 8.62
N LYS A 165 1.25 -0.11 9.09
CA LYS A 165 2.38 -0.95 9.45
C LYS A 165 2.07 -1.90 10.61
N ILE A 166 1.42 -1.41 11.67
CA ILE A 166 1.07 -2.25 12.82
C ILE A 166 -0.04 -3.24 12.49
N ALA A 167 -1.09 -2.80 11.79
CA ALA A 167 -2.19 -3.67 11.40
C ALA A 167 -1.71 -4.74 10.40
N GLY A 168 -0.90 -4.35 9.42
CA GLY A 168 -0.29 -5.25 8.45
C GLY A 168 0.61 -6.31 9.11
N PHE A 169 1.44 -5.92 10.09
CA PHE A 169 2.22 -6.89 10.87
C PHE A 169 1.35 -7.89 11.64
N LEU A 170 0.26 -7.42 12.26
CA LEU A 170 -0.68 -8.28 12.98
C LEU A 170 -1.40 -9.22 12.01
N ASP A 171 -1.84 -8.74 10.86
CA ASP A 171 -2.49 -9.54 9.83
C ASP A 171 -1.54 -10.61 9.25
N LEU A 172 -0.27 -10.26 9.01
CA LEU A 172 0.75 -11.21 8.57
C LEU A 172 0.96 -12.30 9.60
N SER A 173 1.08 -11.92 10.87
CA SER A 173 1.27 -12.85 11.98
C SER A 173 0.07 -13.80 12.14
N CYS A 174 -1.14 -13.27 11.93
CA CYS A 174 -2.38 -14.06 11.89
C CYS A 174 -2.33 -15.10 10.77
N LYS A 175 -2.01 -14.67 9.54
CA LYS A 175 -1.96 -15.56 8.37
C LYS A 175 -0.91 -16.65 8.53
N LEU A 176 0.30 -16.31 8.98
CA LEU A 176 1.37 -17.27 9.22
C LEU A 176 1.00 -18.32 10.28
N GLY A 177 0.29 -17.89 11.32
CA GLY A 177 -0.23 -18.80 12.35
C GLY A 177 -1.34 -19.72 11.84
N MET A 178 -2.28 -19.20 11.06
CA MET A 178 -3.33 -20.00 10.41
C MET A 178 -2.76 -21.05 9.45
N LEU A 179 -1.67 -20.74 8.75
CA LEU A 179 -0.97 -21.66 7.86
C LEU A 179 -0.04 -22.65 8.61
N GLY A 180 0.09 -22.54 9.93
CA GLY A 180 1.00 -23.36 10.73
C GLY A 180 2.49 -23.10 10.46
N GLN A 181 2.83 -22.01 9.76
CA GLN A 181 4.20 -21.72 9.35
C GLN A 181 5.02 -21.06 10.47
N LYS A 182 4.41 -20.14 11.22
CA LYS A 182 5.04 -19.48 12.38
C LYS A 182 4.00 -19.19 13.44
N ASN A 183 4.31 -19.62 14.67
CA ASN A 183 3.44 -19.40 15.83
C ASN A 183 3.79 -18.13 16.60
N ALA A 184 4.94 -17.51 16.34
CA ALA A 184 5.35 -16.26 16.96
C ALA A 184 6.20 -15.40 16.02
N THR A 185 5.98 -14.08 16.06
CA THR A 185 6.72 -13.08 15.28
C THR A 185 7.02 -11.88 16.17
N THR A 186 8.00 -11.06 15.80
CA THR A 186 8.36 -9.85 16.55
C THR A 186 8.78 -8.74 15.61
N THR A 187 8.40 -7.51 15.94
CA THR A 187 8.79 -6.32 15.19
C THR A 187 9.01 -5.13 16.13
N LYS A 188 9.65 -4.07 15.63
CA LYS A 188 9.75 -2.77 16.30
C LYS A 188 8.84 -1.78 15.59
N ILE A 189 7.98 -1.10 16.34
CA ILE A 189 7.04 -0.11 15.82
C ILE A 189 7.20 1.18 16.60
N SER A 190 7.35 2.29 15.86
CA SER A 190 7.28 3.64 16.40
C SER A 190 5.85 4.13 16.33
N LEU A 191 5.36 4.67 17.44
CA LEU A 191 4.02 5.22 17.58
C LEU A 191 4.11 6.68 17.99
N SER A 192 3.52 7.55 17.19
CA SER A 192 3.35 8.98 17.43
C SER A 192 2.17 9.28 18.34
N TYR A 193 1.23 8.34 18.45
CA TYR A 193 -0.02 8.46 19.18
C TYR A 193 -0.35 7.16 19.94
N PRO A 194 -1.25 7.22 20.94
CA PRO A 194 -1.76 6.02 21.62
C PRO A 194 -2.48 5.06 20.67
N LEU A 195 -2.41 3.77 20.98
CA LEU A 195 -3.04 2.71 20.21
C LEU A 195 -4.03 1.94 21.10
N THR A 196 -5.26 1.80 20.60
CA THR A 196 -6.34 1.08 21.29
C THR A 196 -6.90 0.00 20.41
N TYR A 197 -7.37 -1.09 21.04
CA TYR A 197 -8.05 -2.16 20.32
C TYR A 197 -9.45 -2.39 20.90
N PHE A 198 -10.46 -2.25 20.05
CA PHE A 198 -11.85 -2.51 20.42
C PHE A 198 -12.63 -3.06 19.23
N ASN A 199 -13.52 -4.02 19.49
CA ASN A 199 -14.40 -4.62 18.48
C ASN A 199 -13.67 -5.03 17.17
N ASN A 200 -12.59 -5.79 17.30
CA ASN A 200 -11.77 -6.25 16.17
C ASN A 200 -11.16 -5.14 15.29
N THR A 201 -11.00 -3.96 15.87
CA THR A 201 -10.52 -2.77 15.17
C THR A 201 -9.42 -2.13 15.98
N LEU A 202 -8.34 -1.78 15.30
CA LEU A 202 -7.17 -1.14 15.88
C LEU A 202 -7.22 0.35 15.56
N CYS A 203 -7.09 1.19 16.57
CA CYS A 203 -7.39 2.61 16.48
C CYS A 203 -6.24 3.45 17.01
N ILE A 204 -5.86 4.46 16.25
CA ILE A 204 -4.96 5.52 16.71
C ILE A 204 -5.79 6.61 17.39
N GLU A 205 -5.36 7.08 18.58
CA GLU A 205 -5.97 8.21 19.30
C GLU A 205 -7.44 7.96 19.75
N SER A 206 -7.87 6.69 19.80
CA SER A 206 -9.26 6.29 20.10
C SER A 206 -10.32 6.93 19.18
N ASN A 207 -9.91 7.47 18.03
CA ASN A 207 -10.81 8.12 17.08
C ASN A 207 -11.35 7.08 16.09
N PRO A 208 -12.68 6.87 15.98
CA PRO A 208 -13.29 5.89 15.06
C PRO A 208 -12.94 6.14 13.58
N LYS A 209 -12.59 7.37 13.20
CA LYS A 209 -12.12 7.71 11.83
C LYS A 209 -10.64 7.39 11.58
N LYS A 210 -9.93 6.85 12.59
CA LYS A 210 -8.51 6.46 12.53
C LYS A 210 -8.34 5.01 12.96
N CYS A 211 -9.31 4.19 12.57
CA CYS A 211 -9.47 2.81 12.98
C CYS A 211 -9.46 1.88 11.77
N ARG A 212 -8.72 0.78 11.87
CA ARG A 212 -8.58 -0.24 10.83
C ARG A 212 -8.91 -1.61 11.39
N LYS A 213 -9.74 -2.37 10.66
CA LYS A 213 -10.10 -3.75 11.01
C LYS A 213 -8.89 -4.66 10.79
N VAL A 214 -8.67 -5.59 11.72
CA VAL A 214 -7.60 -6.60 11.65
C VAL A 214 -8.19 -8.00 11.38
N LEU A 215 -7.39 -8.91 10.85
CA LEU A 215 -7.81 -10.25 10.42
C LEU A 215 -8.16 -11.16 11.60
N CYS A 216 -7.27 -11.23 12.60
CA CYS A 216 -7.46 -12.05 13.81
C CYS A 216 -8.05 -11.22 14.96
N LYS A 217 -8.77 -11.89 15.86
CA LYS A 217 -9.10 -11.32 17.17
C LYS A 217 -7.82 -11.16 17.99
N LEU A 218 -7.65 -10.04 18.67
CA LEU A 218 -6.44 -9.75 19.42
C LEU A 218 -6.69 -9.84 20.93
N ASP A 219 -5.76 -10.48 21.62
CA ASP A 219 -5.49 -10.25 23.04
C ASP A 219 -4.47 -9.12 23.12
N PHE A 220 -4.96 -7.87 23.11
CA PHE A 220 -4.14 -6.68 22.98
C PHE A 220 -4.36 -5.78 24.20
N LYS A 221 -3.27 -5.39 24.84
CA LYS A 221 -3.29 -4.35 25.88
C LYS A 221 -2.98 -3.00 25.24
N ASP A 222 -3.88 -2.05 25.42
CA ASP A 222 -3.74 -0.70 24.88
C ASP A 222 -2.40 -0.06 25.23
N ILE A 223 -1.82 0.64 24.24
CA ILE A 223 -0.59 1.39 24.37
C ILE A 223 -0.97 2.86 24.60
N LYS A 224 -0.72 3.35 25.81
CA LYS A 224 -1.21 4.67 26.25
C LYS A 224 -0.30 5.84 25.85
N SER A 225 0.96 5.58 25.52
CA SER A 225 1.97 6.61 25.27
C SER A 225 2.60 6.48 23.87
N LYS A 226 3.02 7.61 23.31
CA LYS A 226 3.92 7.62 22.15
C LYS A 226 5.28 6.99 22.50
N GLY A 227 5.96 6.39 21.54
CA GLY A 227 7.27 5.77 21.75
C GLY A 227 7.57 4.66 20.77
N VAL A 228 8.71 4.00 20.97
CA VAL A 228 9.12 2.83 20.19
C VAL A 228 8.86 1.58 21.02
N TYR A 229 8.06 0.66 20.48
CA TYR A 229 7.65 -0.57 21.15
C TYR A 229 8.18 -1.79 20.40
N ARG A 230 8.50 -2.84 21.14
CA ARG A 230 8.83 -4.15 20.58
C ARG A 230 7.60 -5.02 20.69
N ILE A 231 6.89 -5.19 19.58
CA ILE A 231 5.65 -5.97 19.57
C ILE A 231 5.97 -7.42 19.22
N THR A 232 5.62 -8.33 20.12
CA THR A 232 5.71 -9.77 19.92
C THR A 232 4.29 -10.35 19.84
N THR A 233 4.05 -11.19 18.84
CA THR A 233 2.78 -11.89 18.69
C THR A 233 2.95 -13.38 18.91
N SER A 234 1.89 -14.04 19.37
CA SER A 234 1.76 -15.49 19.36
C SER A 234 0.38 -15.91 18.90
N PHE A 235 0.31 -16.84 17.94
CA PHE A 235 -0.96 -17.33 17.40
C PHE A 235 -1.57 -18.40 18.31
N LYS A 236 -2.86 -18.26 18.58
CA LYS A 236 -3.69 -19.22 19.31
C LYS A 236 -4.90 -19.58 18.45
N TYR A 237 -5.03 -20.87 18.16
CA TYR A 237 -6.16 -21.38 17.38
C TYR A 237 -7.48 -21.31 18.18
N PRO A 238 -8.62 -20.99 17.54
CA PRO A 238 -8.77 -20.47 16.18
C PRO A 238 -8.69 -18.93 16.13
N ASN A 239 -7.98 -18.40 15.12
CA ASN A 239 -7.98 -16.98 14.70
C ASN A 239 -7.79 -15.94 15.82
N LYS A 240 -7.01 -16.27 16.86
CA LYS A 240 -6.66 -15.35 17.95
C LYS A 240 -5.16 -15.08 17.95
N LEU A 241 -4.76 -13.82 18.10
CA LEU A 241 -3.38 -13.41 18.33
C LEU A 241 -3.23 -12.85 19.73
N MET A 242 -2.25 -13.38 20.47
CA MET A 242 -1.77 -12.77 21.70
C MET A 242 -0.71 -11.74 21.36
N VAL A 243 -0.88 -10.50 21.81
CA VAL A 243 0.04 -9.39 21.49
C VAL A 243 0.67 -8.85 22.79
N ARG A 244 2.00 -8.80 22.81
CA ARG A 244 2.78 -8.27 23.93
C ARG A 244 3.69 -7.14 23.44
N THR A 245 3.87 -6.12 24.26
CA THR A 245 4.60 -4.87 23.95
C THR A 245 5.76 -4.63 24.90
#